data_AF-A0A660STK7-F1
#
_entry.id   AF-A0A660STK7-F1
#
_cell.length_a   1.000
_cell.length_b   1.000
_cell.length_c   1.000
_cell.angle_alpha   90.00
_cell.angle_beta   90.00
_cell.angle_gamma   90.00
#
_symmetry.space_group_name_H-M   'P 1'
#
loop_
_entity.id
_entity.type
_entity.pdbx_description
1 polymer ?
#
loop_
_entity_poly.entity_id
_entity_poly.type
_entity_poly.pdbx_seq_one_letter_code
_entity_poly.pdbx_strand_id
1 'polypeptide(L)'
;QVSYNGRSFDSQVLKTRFLLNRMPPLLPPQIDLLYPSRRLWKGVLPNLSLGTLEREVLGFFREDDLPGREAPDAWFEWLKGDKERITGVFQHNSDDIVSLARLLVHLEAWGDVEPGMDEIRGSTPPGVHPTFRGMARQWSLGNPSMERRWIDAGWAAGEPLCGRDLAIRLKREGDFHSASAIWKQLNENGENYFSAVELAKYYEHRLKKPEKALVVLSRLEVLPLNPRQYRELEHRQIRLKRKIDRLS
;
A
#
# COMPACT_ATOMS: atom_id res chain seq x y z
N GLN A 1 -16.87 14.84 -7.88
CA GLN A 1 -16.05 15.81 -7.12
C GLN A 1 -14.70 15.17 -6.80
N VAL A 2 -13.61 15.91 -6.93
CA VAL A 2 -12.26 15.47 -6.49
C VAL A 2 -12.02 15.99 -5.07
N SER A 3 -11.33 15.21 -4.24
CA SER A 3 -11.05 15.57 -2.84
C SER A 3 -9.83 14.85 -2.28
N TYR A 4 -9.38 15.24 -1.09
CA TYR A 4 -8.39 14.51 -0.32
C TYR A 4 -8.93 14.21 1.08
N ASN A 5 -9.13 12.93 1.41
CA ASN A 5 -9.75 12.46 2.65
C ASN A 5 -11.23 12.85 2.85
N GLY A 6 -11.90 13.34 1.80
CA GLY A 6 -13.27 13.85 1.90
C GLY A 6 -14.32 12.77 2.20
N ARG A 7 -14.06 11.49 1.88
CA ARG A 7 -15.01 10.40 2.20
C ARG A 7 -15.14 10.15 3.71
N SER A 8 -14.04 10.36 4.44
CA SER A 8 -13.99 10.13 5.88
C SER A 8 -14.22 11.41 6.69
N PHE A 9 -14.03 12.58 6.07
CA PHE A 9 -14.09 13.87 6.74
C PHE A 9 -15.19 14.78 6.19
N ASP A 10 -14.95 15.48 5.07
CA ASP A 10 -15.85 16.52 4.53
C ASP A 10 -17.28 16.04 4.33
N SER A 11 -17.44 14.85 3.74
CA SER A 11 -18.77 14.29 3.48
C SER A 11 -19.55 14.02 4.76
N GLN A 12 -18.88 13.67 5.88
CA GLN A 12 -19.56 13.46 7.17
C GLN A 12 -19.99 14.77 7.81
N VAL A 13 -19.13 15.80 7.71
CA VAL A 13 -19.46 17.16 8.16
C VAL A 13 -20.63 17.72 7.36
N LEU A 14 -20.58 17.63 6.03
CA LEU A 14 -21.66 18.08 5.15
C LEU A 14 -22.97 17.33 5.41
N LYS A 15 -22.95 16.00 5.54
CA LYS A 15 -24.15 15.21 5.93
C LYS A 15 -24.79 15.75 7.19
N THR A 16 -23.98 15.99 8.22
CA THR A 16 -24.44 16.51 9.50
C THR A 16 -25.06 17.90 9.33
N ARG A 17 -24.44 18.78 8.53
CA ARG A 17 -24.97 20.13 8.26
C ARG A 17 -26.29 20.09 7.47
N PHE A 18 -26.39 19.26 6.44
CA PHE A 18 -27.64 19.05 5.69
C PHE A 18 -28.76 18.57 6.61
N LEU A 19 -28.46 17.58 7.46
CA LEU A 19 -29.42 17.04 8.42
C LEU A 19 -29.91 18.11 9.41
N LEU A 20 -29.00 18.88 10.01
CA LEU A 20 -29.33 19.95 10.96
C LEU A 20 -30.20 21.05 10.33
N ASN A 21 -30.00 21.33 9.04
CA ASN A 21 -30.80 22.31 8.29
C ASN A 21 -32.04 21.70 7.64
N ARG A 22 -32.35 20.41 7.92
CA ARG A 22 -33.49 19.67 7.32
C ARG A 22 -33.50 19.70 5.79
N MET A 23 -32.30 19.73 5.19
CA MET A 23 -32.11 19.70 3.76
C MET A 23 -31.69 18.28 3.32
N PRO A 24 -32.14 17.81 2.15
CA PRO A 24 -31.64 16.56 1.60
C PRO A 24 -30.13 16.66 1.32
N PRO A 25 -29.32 15.64 1.64
CA PRO A 25 -27.88 15.71 1.43
C PRO A 25 -27.54 15.72 -0.06
N LEU A 26 -26.85 16.77 -0.51
CA LEU A 26 -26.32 16.85 -1.87
C LEU A 26 -24.83 16.45 -1.87
N LEU A 27 -24.57 15.16 -2.05
CA LEU A 27 -23.21 14.60 -2.01
C LEU A 27 -22.92 13.87 -3.33
N PRO A 28 -22.27 14.54 -4.29
CA PRO A 28 -21.92 13.90 -5.55
C PRO A 28 -20.90 12.77 -5.32
N PRO A 29 -20.80 11.81 -6.25
CA PRO A 29 -19.71 10.83 -6.24
C PRO A 29 -18.35 11.52 -6.12
N GLN A 30 -17.53 10.99 -5.21
CA GLN A 30 -16.26 11.59 -4.84
C GLN A 30 -15.09 10.69 -5.24
N ILE A 31 -14.17 11.26 -6.02
CA ILE A 31 -12.84 10.72 -6.27
C ILE A 31 -11.97 11.24 -5.13
N ASP A 32 -11.70 10.37 -4.16
CA ASP A 32 -10.87 10.70 -3.00
C ASP A 32 -9.44 10.24 -3.26
N LEU A 33 -8.55 11.21 -3.46
CA LEU A 33 -7.16 11.00 -3.87
C LEU A 33 -6.29 10.45 -2.74
N LEU A 34 -6.77 10.41 -1.48
CA LEU A 34 -6.04 9.80 -0.38
C LEU A 34 -5.85 8.29 -0.61
N TYR A 35 -6.83 7.60 -1.17
CA TYR A 35 -6.78 6.15 -1.37
C TYR A 35 -5.77 5.70 -2.44
N PRO A 36 -5.77 6.28 -3.67
CA PRO A 36 -4.69 6.00 -4.61
C PRO A 36 -3.34 6.44 -4.04
N SER A 37 -3.24 7.59 -3.36
CA SER A 37 -1.98 8.03 -2.76
C SER A 37 -1.44 7.05 -1.70
N ARG A 38 -2.32 6.54 -0.82
CA ARG A 38 -1.99 5.47 0.14
C ARG A 38 -1.55 4.18 -0.53
N ARG A 39 -2.13 3.86 -1.69
CA ARG A 39 -1.76 2.64 -2.41
C ARG A 39 -0.33 2.75 -2.94
N LEU A 40 0.00 3.90 -3.52
CA LEU A 40 1.24 4.16 -4.22
C LEU A 40 2.43 4.43 -3.29
N TRP A 41 2.26 5.30 -2.29
CA TRP A 41 3.38 5.87 -1.53
C TRP A 41 3.43 5.47 -0.04
N LYS A 42 2.52 4.63 0.45
CA LYS A 42 2.56 4.18 1.86
C LYS A 42 3.83 3.39 2.14
N GLY A 43 4.59 3.85 3.14
CA GLY A 43 5.87 3.25 3.53
C GLY A 43 7.09 3.83 2.80
N VAL A 44 6.87 4.72 1.83
CA VAL A 44 7.91 5.52 1.17
C VAL A 44 7.94 6.93 1.74
N LEU A 45 6.76 7.55 1.87
CA LEU A 45 6.63 8.89 2.44
C LEU A 45 6.48 8.84 3.98
N PRO A 46 6.94 9.88 4.69
CA PRO A 46 6.85 9.95 6.16
C PRO A 46 5.40 9.97 6.65
N ASN A 47 4.51 10.64 5.90
CA ASN A 47 3.08 10.58 6.08
C ASN A 47 2.38 10.86 4.75
N LEU A 48 1.05 10.79 4.75
CA LEU A 48 0.23 11.00 3.55
C LEU A 48 -0.72 12.17 3.79
N SER A 49 -0.22 13.28 4.34
CA SER A 49 -0.91 14.57 4.29
C SER A 49 -0.79 15.16 2.88
N LEU A 50 -1.72 16.06 2.52
CA LEU A 50 -1.65 16.76 1.24
C LEU A 50 -0.34 17.56 1.13
N GLY A 51 0.06 18.27 2.19
CA GLY A 51 1.33 18.99 2.23
C GLY A 51 2.58 18.12 2.01
N THR A 52 2.58 16.87 2.47
CA THR A 52 3.70 15.95 2.17
C THR A 52 3.70 15.54 0.70
N LEU A 53 2.53 15.27 0.11
CA LEU A 53 2.45 14.96 -1.32
C LEU A 53 2.83 16.14 -2.19
N GLU A 54 2.43 17.35 -1.82
CA GLU A 54 2.85 18.56 -2.53
C GLU A 54 4.36 18.66 -2.60
N ARG A 55 5.03 18.54 -1.46
CA ARG A 55 6.48 18.69 -1.38
C ARG A 55 7.22 17.55 -2.07
N GLU A 56 6.90 16.32 -1.69
CA GLU A 56 7.70 15.15 -2.05
C GLU A 56 7.32 14.59 -3.43
N VAL A 57 6.07 14.78 -3.86
CA VAL A 57 5.54 14.20 -5.12
C VAL A 57 5.33 15.27 -6.19
N LEU A 58 4.79 16.44 -5.83
CA LEU A 58 4.51 17.51 -6.80
C LEU A 58 5.63 18.55 -6.91
N GLY A 59 6.61 18.55 -6.00
CA GLY A 59 7.65 19.58 -5.93
C GLY A 59 7.09 20.97 -5.60
N PHE A 60 5.90 21.05 -5.02
CA PHE A 60 5.25 22.30 -4.63
C PHE A 60 5.53 22.60 -3.16
N PHE A 61 6.14 23.75 -2.90
CA PHE A 61 6.46 24.24 -1.56
C PHE A 61 5.60 25.47 -1.29
N ARG A 62 4.84 25.44 -0.20
CA ARG A 62 4.03 26.58 0.23
C ARG A 62 4.89 27.56 1.04
N GLU A 63 4.77 28.84 0.77
CA GLU A 63 5.33 29.91 1.60
C GLU A 63 4.29 30.33 2.65
N ASP A 64 4.68 30.37 3.93
CA ASP A 64 3.94 30.91 5.07
C ASP A 64 2.42 30.67 5.08
N ASP A 65 2.05 29.41 5.28
CA ASP A 65 0.65 28.99 5.28
C ASP A 65 0.05 29.03 6.70
N LEU A 66 -1.16 29.58 6.82
CA LEU A 66 -1.95 29.44 8.05
C LEU A 66 -2.18 27.94 8.28
N PRO A 67 -1.81 27.36 9.44
CA PRO A 67 -2.06 25.95 9.69
C PRO A 67 -3.56 25.65 9.54
N GLY A 68 -3.95 24.66 8.75
CA GLY A 68 -5.38 24.38 8.48
C GLY A 68 -6.25 24.16 9.72
N ARG A 69 -5.64 23.77 10.86
CA ARG A 69 -6.29 23.70 12.18
C ARG A 69 -6.80 25.05 12.71
N GLU A 70 -6.23 26.15 12.23
CA GLU A 70 -6.55 27.52 12.66
C GLU A 70 -7.63 28.16 11.79
N ALA A 71 -8.03 27.52 10.69
CA ALA A 71 -9.10 28.01 9.82
C ALA A 71 -10.44 28.26 10.56
N PRO A 72 -10.89 27.39 11.50
CA PRO A 72 -12.09 27.66 12.29
C PRO A 72 -11.98 28.92 13.16
N ASP A 73 -10.84 29.14 13.80
CA ASP A 73 -10.64 30.31 14.67
C ASP A 73 -10.60 31.60 13.85
N ALA A 74 -9.85 31.59 12.73
CA ALA A 74 -9.83 32.71 11.78
C ALA A 74 -11.22 33.04 11.22
N TRP A 75 -12.07 32.03 11.00
CA TRP A 75 -13.46 32.23 10.61
C TRP A 75 -14.29 32.92 11.70
N PHE A 76 -14.15 32.49 12.97
CA PHE A 76 -14.87 33.12 14.09
C PHE A 76 -14.38 34.53 14.40
N GLU A 77 -13.09 34.82 14.23
CA GLU A 77 -12.52 36.17 14.32
C GLU A 77 -13.11 37.09 13.24
N TRP A 78 -13.21 36.58 12.00
CA TRP A 78 -13.86 37.30 10.90
C TRP A 78 -15.32 37.64 11.16
N LEU A 79 -16.10 36.72 11.74
CA LEU A 79 -17.48 36.99 12.15
C LEU A 79 -17.59 38.08 13.23
N LYS A 80 -16.53 38.30 14.01
CA LYS A 80 -16.44 39.38 15.02
C LYS A 80 -15.91 40.70 14.45
N GLY A 81 -15.53 40.72 13.17
CA GLY A 81 -15.07 41.91 12.44
C GLY A 81 -13.57 41.94 12.12
N ASP A 82 -12.78 40.97 12.59
CA ASP A 82 -11.34 40.91 12.34
C ASP A 82 -11.02 40.16 11.04
N LYS A 83 -10.44 40.86 10.07
CA LYS A 83 -10.20 40.33 8.72
C LYS A 83 -8.76 39.85 8.49
N GLU A 84 -7.88 39.94 9.48
CA GLU A 84 -6.45 39.72 9.25
C GLU A 84 -6.14 38.28 8.77
N ARG A 85 -6.75 37.29 9.42
CA ARG A 85 -6.41 35.86 9.18
C ARG A 85 -7.27 35.17 8.13
N ILE A 86 -8.43 35.72 7.77
CA ILE A 86 -9.36 35.07 6.82
C ILE A 86 -8.79 34.98 5.41
N THR A 87 -7.96 35.95 5.01
CA THR A 87 -7.28 35.94 3.70
C THR A 87 -6.38 34.72 3.57
N GLY A 88 -5.67 34.34 4.65
CA GLY A 88 -4.87 33.13 4.70
C GLY A 88 -5.70 31.85 4.52
N VAL A 89 -6.91 31.80 5.10
CA VAL A 89 -7.82 30.66 4.91
C VAL A 89 -8.24 30.50 3.45
N PHE A 90 -8.55 31.61 2.76
CA PHE A 90 -8.91 31.57 1.34
C PHE A 90 -7.73 31.17 0.46
N GLN A 91 -6.54 31.68 0.75
CA GLN A 91 -5.32 31.30 0.03
C GLN A 91 -5.03 29.81 0.19
N HIS A 92 -5.05 29.31 1.43
CA HIS A 92 -4.87 27.89 1.75
C HIS A 92 -5.86 27.00 0.99
N ASN A 93 -7.14 27.39 0.97
CA ASN A 93 -8.17 26.64 0.26
C ASN A 93 -7.97 26.65 -1.26
N SER A 94 -7.55 27.78 -1.82
CA SER A 94 -7.20 27.89 -3.23
C SER A 94 -6.03 26.96 -3.58
N ASP A 95 -4.98 26.96 -2.77
CA ASP A 95 -3.81 26.12 -2.98
C ASP A 95 -4.15 24.63 -2.84
N ASP A 96 -4.97 24.25 -1.85
CA ASP A 96 -5.51 22.89 -1.73
C ASP A 96 -6.22 22.46 -3.01
N ILE A 97 -7.11 23.28 -3.56
CA ILE A 97 -7.87 22.96 -4.79
C ILE A 97 -6.92 22.77 -5.98
N VAL A 98 -5.92 23.64 -6.14
CA VAL A 98 -4.91 23.52 -7.21
C VAL A 98 -4.10 22.24 -7.03
N SER A 99 -3.71 21.91 -5.80
CA SER A 99 -2.97 20.69 -5.49
C SER A 99 -3.77 19.42 -5.70
N LEU A 100 -5.09 19.43 -5.45
CA LEU A 100 -5.96 18.31 -5.82
C LEU A 100 -5.95 18.07 -7.33
N ALA A 101 -6.04 19.13 -8.13
CA ALA A 101 -6.00 19.02 -9.58
C ALA A 101 -4.65 18.51 -10.08
N ARG A 102 -3.55 19.07 -9.57
CA ARG A 102 -2.18 18.64 -9.90
C ARG A 102 -1.93 17.19 -9.49
N LEU A 103 -2.36 16.79 -8.30
CA LEU A 103 -2.23 15.42 -7.82
C LEU A 103 -3.04 14.44 -8.67
N LEU A 104 -4.23 14.80 -9.12
CA LEU A 104 -5.02 13.97 -10.02
C LEU A 104 -4.27 13.75 -11.34
N VAL A 105 -3.79 14.81 -11.98
CA VAL A 105 -3.00 14.71 -13.22
C VAL A 105 -1.73 13.88 -13.01
N HIS A 106 -1.07 14.06 -11.87
CA HIS A 106 0.12 13.28 -11.52
C HIS A 106 -0.18 11.79 -11.36
N LEU A 107 -1.30 11.44 -10.73
CA LEU A 107 -1.78 10.06 -10.60
C LEU A 107 -2.14 9.45 -11.96
N GLU A 108 -2.78 10.22 -12.84
CA GLU A 108 -3.07 9.80 -14.22
C GLU A 108 -1.79 9.54 -15.01
N ALA A 109 -0.79 10.43 -14.89
CA ALA A 109 0.51 10.24 -15.53
C ALA A 109 1.21 8.97 -15.05
N TRP A 110 1.16 8.63 -13.76
CA TRP A 110 1.62 7.32 -13.27
C TRP A 110 0.82 6.15 -13.84
N GLY A 111 -0.46 6.35 -14.15
CA GLY A 111 -1.31 5.36 -14.83
C GLY A 111 -0.83 5.01 -16.25
N ASP A 112 -0.12 5.91 -16.92
CA ASP A 112 0.43 5.68 -18.25
C ASP A 112 1.84 5.07 -18.22
N VAL A 113 2.44 4.96 -17.04
CA VAL A 113 3.78 4.37 -16.85
C VAL A 113 3.71 2.86 -16.93
N GLU A 114 4.56 2.26 -17.78
CA GLU A 114 4.72 0.82 -17.87
C GLU A 114 6.04 0.35 -17.24
N PRO A 115 6.05 -0.73 -16.45
CA PRO A 115 7.29 -1.30 -15.96
C PRO A 115 7.95 -2.11 -17.08
N GLY A 116 9.23 -1.84 -17.35
CA GLY A 116 10.09 -2.74 -18.11
C GLY A 116 10.78 -3.77 -17.20
N MET A 117 11.55 -4.68 -17.79
CA MET A 117 12.30 -5.69 -17.03
C MET A 117 13.44 -5.09 -16.20
N ASP A 118 14.15 -4.08 -16.74
CA ASP A 118 15.30 -3.44 -16.09
C ASP A 118 15.13 -1.92 -15.89
N GLU A 119 14.13 -1.30 -16.53
CA GLU A 119 13.86 0.14 -16.44
C GLU A 119 12.36 0.44 -16.58
N ILE A 120 11.91 1.55 -16.01
CA ILE A 120 10.55 2.05 -16.23
C ILE A 120 10.45 2.58 -17.66
N ARG A 121 9.47 2.12 -18.44
CA ARG A 121 9.23 2.59 -19.81
C ARG A 121 8.29 3.81 -19.78
N GLY A 122 8.71 4.88 -20.43
CA GLY A 122 7.96 6.14 -20.54
C GLY A 122 8.59 7.28 -19.75
N SER A 123 7.97 8.45 -19.80
CA SER A 123 8.36 9.60 -18.97
C SER A 123 7.82 9.40 -17.56
N THR A 124 8.70 9.08 -16.62
CA THR A 124 8.34 9.01 -15.20
C THR A 124 7.94 10.39 -14.69
N PRO A 125 6.78 10.54 -14.03
CA PRO A 125 6.46 11.77 -13.33
C PRO A 125 7.56 12.13 -12.31
N PRO A 126 7.84 13.43 -12.09
CA PRO A 126 8.87 13.86 -11.15
C PRO A 126 8.50 13.54 -9.70
N GLY A 127 9.44 13.78 -8.77
CA GLY A 127 9.21 13.57 -7.34
C GLY A 127 9.41 12.12 -6.90
N VAL A 128 8.95 11.80 -5.70
CA VAL A 128 9.13 10.46 -5.11
C VAL A 128 8.31 9.41 -5.87
N HIS A 129 8.98 8.36 -6.32
CA HIS A 129 8.36 7.27 -7.06
C HIS A 129 7.43 6.42 -6.17
N PRO A 130 6.33 5.88 -6.72
CA PRO A 130 5.48 4.92 -6.03
C PRO A 130 6.20 3.58 -5.87
N THR A 131 5.76 2.78 -4.90
CA THR A 131 6.22 1.38 -4.76
C THR A 131 5.75 0.54 -5.94
N PHE A 132 6.56 -0.45 -6.36
CA PHE A 132 6.15 -1.39 -7.41
C PHE A 132 4.88 -2.14 -7.00
N ARG A 133 4.81 -2.56 -5.72
CA ARG A 133 3.61 -3.20 -5.17
C ARG A 133 2.38 -2.29 -5.21
N GLY A 134 2.56 -1.00 -4.94
CA GLY A 134 1.50 0.00 -4.99
C GLY A 134 0.93 0.13 -6.40
N MET A 135 1.83 0.25 -7.38
CA MET A 135 1.48 0.25 -8.80
C MET A 135 0.77 -1.03 -9.23
N ALA A 136 1.28 -2.21 -8.84
CA ALA A 136 0.60 -3.48 -9.11
C ALA A 136 -0.85 -3.48 -8.60
N ARG A 137 -1.07 -3.05 -7.36
CA ARG A 137 -2.39 -2.99 -6.74
C ARG A 137 -3.34 -2.00 -7.39
N GLN A 138 -2.85 -1.05 -8.19
CA GLN A 138 -3.71 -0.13 -8.93
C GLN A 138 -4.46 -0.89 -10.03
N TRP A 139 -3.83 -1.91 -10.61
CA TRP A 139 -4.33 -2.67 -11.74
C TRP A 139 -5.10 -3.94 -11.35
N SER A 140 -5.16 -4.29 -10.07
CA SER A 140 -5.65 -5.59 -9.60
C SER A 140 -7.12 -5.92 -9.93
N LEU A 141 -7.94 -4.92 -10.23
CA LEU A 141 -9.35 -5.11 -10.59
C LEU A 141 -9.65 -4.95 -12.08
N GLY A 142 -8.72 -4.39 -12.86
CA GLY A 142 -9.00 -3.96 -14.24
C GLY A 142 -7.99 -4.43 -15.29
N ASN A 143 -6.76 -4.78 -14.88
CA ASN A 143 -5.71 -5.22 -15.80
C ASN A 143 -4.73 -6.20 -15.13
N PRO A 144 -5.08 -7.49 -15.04
CA PRO A 144 -4.25 -8.50 -14.40
C PRO A 144 -2.86 -8.67 -15.03
N SER A 145 -2.73 -8.40 -16.33
CA SER A 145 -1.45 -8.45 -17.04
C SER A 145 -0.54 -7.31 -16.61
N MET A 146 -1.07 -6.08 -16.50
CA MET A 146 -0.32 -4.94 -15.98
C MET A 146 0.04 -5.12 -14.50
N GLU A 147 -0.90 -5.60 -13.69
CA GLU A 147 -0.62 -5.96 -12.29
C GLU A 147 0.54 -6.95 -12.21
N ARG A 148 0.54 -8.00 -13.05
CA ARG A 148 1.61 -9.00 -13.09
C ARG A 148 2.95 -8.38 -13.46
N ARG A 149 3.00 -7.53 -14.50
CA ARG A 149 4.24 -6.85 -14.92
C ARG A 149 4.85 -6.01 -13.79
N TRP A 150 4.03 -5.27 -13.04
CA TRP A 150 4.51 -4.50 -11.87
C TRP A 150 4.99 -5.37 -10.73
N ILE A 151 4.33 -6.51 -10.47
CA ILE A 151 4.80 -7.50 -9.48
C ILE A 151 6.15 -8.08 -9.89
N ASP A 152 6.30 -8.46 -11.16
CA ASP A 152 7.54 -9.06 -11.67
C ASP A 152 8.70 -8.05 -11.62
N ALA A 153 8.46 -6.80 -12.04
CA ALA A 153 9.46 -5.73 -11.95
C ALA A 153 9.83 -5.40 -10.49
N GLY A 154 8.86 -5.34 -9.59
CA GLY A 154 9.14 -5.14 -8.16
C GLY A 154 9.94 -6.27 -7.54
N TRP A 155 9.70 -7.51 -7.97
CA TRP A 155 10.51 -8.64 -7.53
C TRP A 155 11.94 -8.57 -8.07
N ALA A 156 12.12 -8.23 -9.35
CA ALA A 156 13.44 -8.01 -9.95
C ALA A 156 14.21 -6.88 -9.25
N ALA A 157 13.51 -5.81 -8.85
CA ALA A 157 14.05 -4.70 -8.07
C ALA A 157 14.32 -5.05 -6.58
N GLY A 158 14.04 -6.28 -6.15
CA GLY A 158 14.33 -6.74 -4.79
C GLY A 158 13.26 -6.42 -3.75
N GLU A 159 12.04 -6.00 -4.13
CA GLU A 159 10.95 -5.78 -3.17
C GLU A 159 10.37 -7.12 -2.65
N PRO A 160 10.54 -7.48 -1.36
CA PRO A 160 10.13 -8.80 -0.87
C PRO A 160 8.62 -9.03 -0.89
N LEU A 161 7.84 -7.95 -0.78
CA LEU A 161 6.38 -8.01 -0.81
C LEU A 161 5.85 -8.30 -2.23
N CYS A 162 6.55 -7.85 -3.28
CA CYS A 162 6.26 -8.23 -4.66
C CYS A 162 6.57 -9.71 -4.89
N GLY A 163 7.72 -10.20 -4.42
CA GLY A 163 8.04 -11.63 -4.45
C GLY A 163 6.99 -12.50 -3.75
N ARG A 164 6.48 -12.05 -2.60
CA ARG A 164 5.39 -12.74 -1.90
C ARG A 164 4.10 -12.81 -2.75
N ASP A 165 3.68 -11.69 -3.33
CA ASP A 165 2.47 -11.62 -4.14
C ASP A 165 2.63 -12.47 -5.43
N LEU A 166 3.82 -12.48 -6.04
CA LEU A 166 4.19 -13.32 -7.18
C LEU A 166 4.09 -14.82 -6.85
N ALA A 167 4.70 -15.25 -5.74
CA ALA A 167 4.69 -16.65 -5.35
C ALA A 167 3.27 -17.16 -5.01
N ILE A 168 2.40 -16.31 -4.44
CA ILE A 168 0.98 -16.64 -4.22
C ILE A 168 0.27 -16.86 -5.56
N ARG A 169 0.57 -16.03 -6.58
CA ARG A 169 -0.03 -16.16 -7.92
C ARG A 169 0.43 -17.43 -8.62
N LEU A 170 1.74 -17.67 -8.70
CA LEU A 170 2.31 -18.89 -9.29
C LEU A 170 1.73 -20.16 -8.65
N LYS A 171 1.58 -20.16 -7.32
CA LYS A 171 0.92 -21.25 -6.60
C LYS A 171 -0.54 -21.46 -7.03
N ARG A 172 -1.31 -20.39 -7.27
CA ARG A 172 -2.70 -20.48 -7.77
C ARG A 172 -2.77 -20.98 -9.21
N GLU A 173 -1.78 -20.61 -10.03
CA GLU A 173 -1.61 -21.07 -11.41
C GLU A 173 -1.13 -22.54 -11.48
N GLY A 174 -0.69 -23.11 -10.35
CA GLY A 174 -0.21 -24.48 -10.27
C GLY A 174 1.29 -24.63 -10.51
N ASP A 175 2.02 -23.54 -10.78
CA ASP A 175 3.47 -23.53 -10.89
C ASP A 175 4.13 -23.48 -9.50
N PHE A 176 4.09 -24.61 -8.81
CA PHE A 176 4.72 -24.76 -7.50
C PHE A 176 6.25 -24.72 -7.58
N HIS A 177 6.84 -25.04 -8.73
CA HIS A 177 8.28 -25.06 -8.90
C HIS A 177 8.85 -23.64 -8.81
N SER A 178 8.36 -22.73 -9.65
CA SER A 178 8.75 -21.33 -9.64
C SER A 178 8.37 -20.64 -8.34
N ALA A 179 7.18 -20.93 -7.78
CA ALA A 179 6.78 -20.40 -6.47
C ALA A 179 7.77 -20.82 -5.35
N SER A 180 8.25 -22.08 -5.38
CA SER A 180 9.22 -22.57 -4.40
C SER A 180 10.58 -21.91 -4.51
N ALA A 181 11.03 -21.54 -5.72
CA ALA A 181 12.26 -20.78 -5.91
C ALA A 181 12.18 -19.42 -5.23
N ILE A 182 11.07 -18.70 -5.40
CA ILE A 182 10.84 -17.40 -4.76
C ILE A 182 10.76 -17.55 -3.24
N TRP A 183 10.01 -18.53 -2.71
CA TRP A 183 9.98 -18.72 -1.25
C TRP A 183 11.34 -19.07 -0.68
N LYS A 184 12.17 -19.83 -1.41
CA LYS A 184 13.55 -20.14 -1.01
C LYS A 184 14.38 -18.86 -0.91
N GLN A 185 14.32 -18.00 -1.93
CA GLN A 185 15.03 -16.72 -1.94
C GLN A 185 14.55 -15.80 -0.82
N LEU A 186 13.24 -15.62 -0.65
CA LEU A 186 12.65 -14.82 0.43
C LEU A 186 12.97 -15.35 1.83
N ASN A 187 13.36 -16.62 1.96
CA ASN A 187 13.69 -17.28 3.22
C ASN A 187 15.17 -17.67 3.32
N GLU A 188 16.06 -17.01 2.56
CA GLU A 188 17.50 -17.29 2.60
C GLU A 188 18.08 -17.17 4.01
N ASN A 189 17.78 -16.07 4.71
CA ASN A 189 18.19 -15.85 6.11
C ASN A 189 17.37 -16.68 7.11
N GLY A 190 16.27 -17.29 6.67
CA GLY A 190 15.43 -18.15 7.52
C GLY A 190 14.42 -17.39 8.39
N GLU A 191 14.29 -16.09 8.18
CA GLU A 191 13.50 -15.19 9.04
C GLU A 191 12.08 -14.94 8.51
N ASN A 192 11.74 -15.49 7.34
CA ASN A 192 10.45 -15.22 6.70
C ASN A 192 9.46 -16.36 7.00
N TYR A 193 8.66 -16.17 8.06
CA TYR A 193 7.64 -17.13 8.49
C TYR A 193 6.73 -17.60 7.33
N PHE A 194 6.22 -16.67 6.52
CA PHE A 194 5.32 -17.00 5.42
C PHE A 194 5.98 -17.95 4.40
N SER A 195 7.17 -17.57 3.93
CA SER A 195 7.90 -18.32 2.92
C SER A 195 8.38 -19.67 3.45
N ALA A 196 8.85 -19.74 4.70
CA ALA A 196 9.23 -20.99 5.35
C ALA A 196 8.05 -21.98 5.46
N VAL A 197 6.87 -21.48 5.82
CA VAL A 197 5.63 -22.27 5.90
C VAL A 197 5.23 -22.83 4.53
N GLU A 198 5.27 -22.02 3.47
CA GLU A 198 4.90 -22.47 2.13
C GLU A 198 5.95 -23.42 1.53
N LEU A 199 7.24 -23.19 1.77
CA LEU A 199 8.31 -24.14 1.43
C LEU A 199 8.12 -25.49 2.11
N ALA A 200 7.80 -25.50 3.41
CA ALA A 200 7.57 -26.75 4.14
C ALA A 200 6.41 -27.54 3.52
N LYS A 201 5.30 -26.87 3.16
CA LYS A 201 4.18 -27.50 2.45
C LYS A 201 4.61 -28.05 1.09
N TYR A 202 5.44 -27.30 0.34
CA TYR A 202 5.96 -27.76 -0.93
C TYR A 202 6.82 -29.03 -0.79
N TYR A 203 7.79 -29.02 0.13
CA TYR A 203 8.63 -30.18 0.41
C TYR A 203 7.81 -31.39 0.86
N GLU A 204 6.85 -31.20 1.76
CA GLU A 204 6.04 -32.29 2.28
C GLU A 204 5.04 -32.84 1.25
N HIS A 205 4.25 -31.98 0.62
CA HIS A 205 3.10 -32.41 -0.17
C HIS A 205 3.47 -32.74 -1.61
N ARG A 206 4.39 -31.98 -2.22
CA ARG A 206 4.80 -32.14 -3.62
C ARG A 206 6.01 -33.04 -3.75
N LEU A 207 7.07 -32.77 -2.99
CA LEU A 207 8.32 -33.54 -3.11
C LEU A 207 8.37 -34.78 -2.21
N LYS A 208 7.39 -34.95 -1.32
CA LYS A 208 7.34 -36.06 -0.34
C LYS A 208 8.61 -36.17 0.50
N LYS A 209 9.22 -35.04 0.86
CA LYS A 209 10.44 -34.92 1.68
C LYS A 209 10.12 -34.25 3.02
N PRO A 210 9.50 -34.95 3.97
CA PRO A 210 9.09 -34.38 5.26
C PRO A 210 10.29 -33.92 6.11
N GLU A 211 11.47 -34.53 5.96
CA GLU A 211 12.70 -34.12 6.65
C GLU A 211 13.13 -32.72 6.23
N LYS A 212 13.11 -32.45 4.90
CA LYS A 212 13.39 -31.11 4.37
C LYS A 212 12.38 -30.07 4.84
N ALA A 213 11.10 -30.46 4.94
CA ALA A 213 10.07 -29.58 5.47
C ALA A 213 10.35 -29.21 6.94
N LEU A 214 10.78 -30.17 7.75
CA LEU A 214 11.11 -29.94 9.16
C LEU A 214 12.33 -29.01 9.33
N VAL A 215 13.39 -29.22 8.54
CA VAL A 215 14.60 -28.38 8.55
C VAL A 215 14.29 -26.91 8.24
N VAL A 216 13.37 -26.66 7.30
CA VAL A 216 12.99 -25.27 6.98
C VAL A 216 12.25 -24.63 8.15
N LEU A 217 11.38 -25.38 8.83
CA LEU A 217 10.57 -24.86 9.94
C LEU A 217 11.37 -24.67 11.23
N SER A 218 12.39 -25.48 11.50
CA SER A 218 13.21 -25.33 12.71
C SER A 218 13.97 -24.00 12.75
N ARG A 219 14.27 -23.41 11.59
CA ARG A 219 14.87 -22.06 11.49
C ARG A 219 13.97 -20.96 12.06
N LEU A 220 12.67 -21.20 12.18
CA LEU A 220 11.72 -20.21 12.72
C LEU A 220 11.67 -20.18 14.26
N GLU A 221 12.26 -21.16 14.94
CA GLU A 221 12.19 -21.28 16.42
C GLU A 221 12.92 -20.13 17.14
N VAL A 222 13.88 -19.50 16.47
CA VAL A 222 14.66 -18.36 17.00
C VAL A 222 13.98 -17.01 16.77
N LEU A 223 12.86 -16.96 16.04
CA LEU A 223 12.21 -15.72 15.67
C LEU A 223 11.17 -15.27 16.70
N PRO A 224 10.95 -13.95 16.87
CA PRO A 224 9.85 -13.43 17.65
C PRO A 224 8.52 -13.65 16.91
N LEU A 225 7.89 -14.81 17.14
CA LEU A 225 6.60 -15.17 16.56
C LEU A 225 5.43 -14.73 17.45
N ASN A 226 4.31 -14.35 16.84
CA ASN A 226 3.09 -14.10 17.60
C ASN A 226 2.47 -15.42 18.15
N PRO A 227 1.60 -15.38 19.18
CA PRO A 227 1.08 -16.59 19.82
C PRO A 227 0.36 -17.55 18.86
N ARG A 228 -0.27 -17.02 17.81
CA ARG A 228 -0.93 -17.84 16.79
C ARG A 228 0.09 -18.57 15.92
N GLN A 229 1.11 -17.86 15.44
CA GLN A 229 2.18 -18.43 14.62
C GLN A 229 2.95 -19.52 15.36
N TYR A 230 3.23 -19.33 16.65
CA TYR A 230 3.91 -20.31 17.49
C TYR A 230 3.12 -21.63 17.58
N ARG A 231 1.82 -21.56 17.92
CA ARG A 231 0.94 -22.75 17.97
C ARG A 231 0.84 -23.46 16.61
N GLU A 232 0.71 -22.71 15.52
CA GLU A 232 0.65 -23.27 14.17
C GLU A 232 1.96 -23.95 13.76
N LEU A 233 3.10 -23.38 14.16
CA LEU A 233 4.44 -23.93 13.91
C LEU A 233 4.66 -25.24 14.68
N GLU A 234 4.45 -25.21 16.00
CA GLU A 234 4.63 -26.34 16.90
C GLU A 234 3.79 -27.55 16.46
N HIS A 235 2.50 -27.33 16.22
CA HIS A 235 1.60 -28.38 15.74
C HIS A 235 2.10 -28.99 14.42
N ARG A 236 2.60 -28.17 13.49
CA ARG A 236 3.12 -28.66 12.21
C ARG A 236 4.39 -29.47 12.38
N GLN A 237 5.32 -29.03 13.24
CA GLN A 237 6.57 -29.74 13.50
C GLN A 237 6.31 -31.09 14.17
N ILE A 238 5.42 -31.17 15.17
CA ILE A 238 5.03 -32.43 15.81
C ILE A 238 4.44 -33.40 14.80
N ARG A 239 3.53 -32.92 13.93
CA ARG A 239 2.92 -33.73 12.86
C ARG A 239 3.98 -34.24 11.88
N LEU A 240 4.96 -33.42 11.50
CA LEU A 240 6.04 -33.81 10.60
C LEU A 240 6.98 -34.84 11.23
N LYS A 241 7.39 -34.65 12.49
CA LYS A 241 8.22 -35.62 13.24
C LYS A 241 7.55 -37.01 13.27
N ARG A 242 6.28 -37.08 13.69
CA ARG A 242 5.49 -38.32 13.67
C ARG A 242 5.38 -38.98 12.30
N LYS A 243 5.40 -38.18 11.22
CA LYS A 243 5.33 -38.70 9.85
C LYS A 243 6.67 -39.28 9.40
N ILE A 244 7.78 -38.65 9.79
CA ILE A 244 9.15 -39.14 9.53
C ILE A 244 9.36 -40.47 10.27
N ASP A 245 8.97 -40.54 11.54
CA ASP A 245 9.09 -41.76 12.36
C ASP A 245 8.30 -42.95 11.79
N ARG A 246 7.21 -42.69 11.05
CA ARG A 246 6.40 -43.75 10.40
C ARG A 246 6.94 -44.19 9.05
N LEU A 247 7.79 -43.39 8.43
CA LEU A 247 8.40 -43.66 7.12
C LEU A 247 9.81 -44.25 7.26
N SER A 248 10.36 -44.23 8.48
CA SER A 248 11.63 -44.85 8.86
C SER A 248 11.40 -46.30 9.29
#